data_AF-A0A556V3U7-F1
#
_entry.id   AF-A0A556V3U7-F1
#
_cell.length_a   1.000
_cell.length_b   1.000
_cell.length_c   1.000
_cell.angle_alpha   90.00
_cell.angle_beta   90.00
_cell.angle_gamma   90.00
#
_symmetry.space_group_name_H-M   'P 1'
#
loop_
_entity.id
_entity.type
_entity.pdbx_description
1 polymer ?
#
loop_
_entity_poly.entity_id
_entity_poly.type
_entity_poly.pdbx_seq_one_letter_code
_entity_poly.pdbx_strand_id
1 'polypeptide(L)'
;MALDIGSPVLREFGSEQSLLSKPDGSATFMQGVRERSREQCVRETCEAALLSTLHPRSSLTLVLQVVHDDGSLLACCLNAACMALMDAGLPMSRLFCGVTCAIDAEGRIVTDPTAQQEKESRALLTFAIDSKEHNVMMSSTKGSFSIKEMQQCIAVSQTASERIFQFYRDSVKRRYSKML
;
A
#
# COMPACT_ATOMS: atom_id res chain seq x y z
N MET A 1 -27.33 -6.06 -26.17
CA MET A 1 -27.64 -6.30 -24.75
C MET A 1 -26.35 -6.07 -23.99
N ALA A 2 -26.06 -4.80 -23.67
CA ALA A 2 -24.86 -4.41 -22.94
C ALA A 2 -25.15 -4.55 -21.45
N LEU A 3 -24.42 -5.43 -20.78
CA LEU A 3 -24.45 -5.53 -19.32
C LEU A 3 -23.62 -4.37 -18.78
N ASP A 4 -24.32 -3.35 -18.32
CA ASP A 4 -23.80 -2.27 -17.50
C ASP A 4 -23.38 -2.86 -16.14
N ILE A 5 -22.14 -3.35 -16.08
CA ILE A 5 -21.51 -3.80 -14.83
C ILE A 5 -21.06 -2.52 -14.13
N GLY A 6 -22.00 -1.87 -13.46
CA GLY A 6 -21.68 -0.82 -12.50
C GLY A 6 -20.68 -1.38 -11.50
N SER A 7 -19.46 -0.83 -11.49
CA SER A 7 -18.49 -1.10 -10.45
C SER A 7 -19.17 -0.89 -9.09
N PRO A 8 -19.18 -1.87 -8.18
CA PRO A 8 -19.75 -1.68 -6.87
C PRO A 8 -18.92 -0.62 -6.15
N VAL A 9 -19.44 0.61 -6.10
CA VAL A 9 -18.84 1.71 -5.35
C VAL A 9 -18.85 1.29 -3.88
N LEU A 10 -17.67 0.96 -3.34
CA LEU A 10 -17.52 0.82 -1.90
C LEU A 10 -18.04 2.10 -1.25
N ARG A 11 -18.91 1.94 -0.25
CA ARG A 11 -19.38 3.08 0.56
C ARG A 11 -18.16 3.90 1.00
N GLU A 12 -18.28 5.23 0.96
CA GLU A 12 -17.28 6.10 1.59
C GLU A 12 -16.96 5.54 2.97
N PHE A 13 -15.68 5.39 3.27
CA PHE A 13 -15.29 5.18 4.66
C PHE A 13 -15.90 6.33 5.46
N GLY A 14 -16.71 5.97 6.46
CA GLY A 14 -16.46 6.61 7.73
C GLY A 14 -15.10 6.09 8.17
N SER A 15 -14.09 6.96 8.28
CA SER A 15 -13.09 6.69 9.31
C SER A 15 -13.92 6.57 10.58
N GLU A 16 -14.15 5.35 11.04
CA GLU A 16 -14.66 5.18 12.39
C GLU A 16 -13.60 5.81 13.27
N GLN A 17 -13.89 7.05 13.69
CA GLN A 17 -13.20 7.75 14.74
C GLN A 17 -13.43 6.94 16.01
N SER A 18 -12.83 5.75 16.09
CA SER A 18 -12.67 5.10 17.37
C SER A 18 -11.60 5.93 18.06
N LEU A 19 -12.08 6.87 18.86
CA LEU A 19 -11.33 7.57 19.88
C LEU A 19 -10.77 6.53 20.85
N LEU A 20 -9.77 5.76 20.42
CA LEU A 20 -8.91 5.03 21.32
C LEU A 20 -7.84 6.03 21.76
N SER A 21 -8.26 6.88 22.70
CA SER A 21 -7.38 7.68 23.52
C SER A 21 -6.25 6.80 24.02
N LYS A 22 -5.01 7.21 23.76
CA LYS A 22 -3.89 6.73 24.57
C LYS A 22 -4.26 6.90 26.05
N PRO A 23 -3.89 5.96 26.94
CA PRO A 23 -4.17 6.07 28.38
C PRO A 23 -3.47 7.27 29.05
N ASP A 24 -2.64 8.02 28.33
CA ASP A 24 -1.92 9.22 28.78
C ASP A 24 -2.67 10.54 28.52
N GLY A 25 -3.85 10.49 27.88
CA GLY A 25 -4.68 11.69 27.66
C GLY A 25 -4.05 12.75 26.75
N SER A 26 -2.99 12.43 26.01
CA SER A 26 -2.31 13.39 25.14
C SER A 26 -2.41 12.99 23.67
N ALA A 27 -2.89 13.95 22.86
CA ALA A 27 -3.05 13.94 21.40
C ALA A 27 -4.32 13.28 20.83
N THR A 28 -5.29 14.14 20.55
CA THR A 28 -6.30 13.95 19.49
C THR A 28 -5.58 13.76 18.16
N PHE A 29 -5.52 12.53 17.65
CA PHE A 29 -5.00 12.26 16.30
C PHE A 29 -6.06 12.69 15.28
N MET A 30 -6.07 13.98 14.93
CA MET A 30 -6.87 14.46 13.80
C MET A 30 -6.18 14.02 12.51
N GLN A 31 -6.82 13.12 11.78
CA GLN A 31 -6.32 12.70 10.46
C GLN A 31 -6.23 13.91 9.53
N GLY A 32 -4.99 14.28 9.17
CA GLY A 32 -4.74 15.44 8.32
C GLY A 32 -5.03 15.17 6.84
N VAL A 33 -5.06 16.22 6.02
CA VAL A 33 -5.27 16.12 4.55
C VAL A 33 -4.27 15.16 3.89
N ARG A 34 -3.02 15.14 4.39
CA ARG A 34 -1.95 14.25 3.89
C ARG A 34 -2.21 12.77 4.20
N GLU A 35 -2.93 12.49 5.27
CA GLU A 35 -3.29 11.11 5.63
C GLU A 35 -4.46 10.63 4.77
N ARG A 36 -5.49 11.48 4.58
CA ARG A 36 -6.61 11.16 3.69
C ARG A 36 -6.16 10.83 2.26
N SER A 37 -5.18 11.56 1.71
CA SER A 37 -4.69 11.25 0.37
C SER A 37 -3.94 9.92 0.29
N ARG A 38 -3.19 9.55 1.34
CA ARG A 38 -2.53 8.24 1.43
C ARG A 38 -3.54 7.12 1.60
N GLU A 39 -4.54 7.34 2.44
CA GLU A 39 -5.66 6.41 2.64
C GLU A 39 -6.40 6.16 1.33
N GLN A 40 -6.65 7.20 0.54
CA GLN A 40 -7.26 7.06 -0.78
C GLN A 40 -6.41 6.17 -1.71
N CYS A 41 -5.09 6.36 -1.76
CA CYS A 41 -4.21 5.50 -2.55
C CYS A 41 -4.28 4.03 -2.11
N VAL A 42 -4.33 3.76 -0.80
CA VAL A 42 -4.46 2.39 -0.27
C VAL A 42 -5.83 1.82 -0.61
N ARG A 43 -6.90 2.58 -0.45
CA ARG A 43 -8.28 2.18 -0.79
C ARG A 43 -8.40 1.76 -2.25
N GLU A 44 -7.98 2.63 -3.17
CA GLU A 44 -8.04 2.39 -4.61
C GLU A 44 -7.22 1.14 -4.99
N THR A 45 -6.06 0.95 -4.37
CA THR A 45 -5.23 -0.25 -4.60
C THR A 45 -5.91 -1.52 -4.09
N CYS A 46 -6.49 -1.49 -2.88
CA CYS A 46 -7.20 -2.62 -2.30
C CYS A 46 -8.46 -2.96 -3.12
N GLU A 47 -9.23 -1.96 -3.54
CA GLU A 47 -10.43 -2.14 -4.34
C GLU A 47 -10.12 -2.77 -5.70
N ALA A 48 -9.04 -2.33 -6.35
CA ALA A 48 -8.57 -2.93 -7.60
C ALA A 48 -8.09 -4.38 -7.44
N ALA A 49 -7.61 -4.76 -6.26
CA ALA A 49 -7.14 -6.13 -5.97
C ALA A 49 -8.28 -7.08 -5.56
N LEU A 50 -9.30 -6.58 -4.85
CA LEU A 50 -10.41 -7.35 -4.31
C LEU A 50 -11.44 -7.72 -5.38
N LEU A 51 -11.96 -8.94 -5.32
CA LEU A 51 -13.06 -9.39 -6.18
C LEU A 51 -14.41 -8.96 -5.60
N SER A 52 -14.71 -7.66 -5.68
CA SER A 52 -15.90 -7.03 -5.10
C SER A 52 -17.23 -7.63 -5.60
N THR A 53 -17.24 -8.22 -6.79
CA THR A 53 -18.42 -8.89 -7.38
C THR A 53 -18.90 -10.12 -6.59
N LEU A 54 -18.04 -10.73 -5.77
CA LEU A 54 -18.41 -11.91 -4.97
C LEU A 54 -19.21 -11.57 -3.71
N HIS A 55 -19.25 -10.28 -3.32
CA HIS A 55 -19.83 -9.85 -2.04
C HIS A 55 -20.69 -8.55 -2.16
N PRO A 56 -21.81 -8.56 -2.91
CA PRO A 56 -22.59 -7.37 -3.24
C PRO A 56 -23.33 -6.70 -2.07
N ARG A 57 -23.25 -7.25 -0.85
CA ARG A 57 -23.84 -6.68 0.38
C ARG A 57 -22.91 -6.78 1.59
N SER A 58 -21.60 -6.83 1.34
CA SER A 58 -20.61 -6.86 2.41
C SER A 58 -19.95 -5.50 2.56
N SER A 59 -19.63 -5.15 3.80
CA SER A 59 -18.78 -4.01 4.11
C SER A 59 -17.44 -4.54 4.59
N LEU A 60 -16.38 -3.94 4.07
CA LEU A 60 -15.01 -4.22 4.47
C LEU A 60 -14.42 -2.96 5.09
N THR A 61 -13.99 -3.08 6.34
CA THR A 61 -13.29 -2.00 7.05
C THR A 61 -11.84 -2.43 7.25
N LEU A 62 -10.92 -1.66 6.69
CA LEU A 62 -9.48 -1.86 6.84
C LEU A 62 -8.90 -0.71 7.66
N VAL A 63 -8.38 -1.02 8.84
CA VAL A 63 -7.81 -0.04 9.77
C VAL A 63 -6.30 -0.20 9.81
N LEU A 64 -5.57 0.87 9.50
CA LEU A 64 -4.10 0.91 9.54
C LEU A 64 -3.67 1.84 10.67
N GLN A 65 -2.95 1.29 11.64
CA GLN A 65 -2.35 2.06 12.72
C GLN A 65 -0.85 2.17 12.50
N VAL A 66 -0.35 3.40 12.39
CA VAL A 66 1.10 3.65 12.35
C VAL A 66 1.66 3.46 13.76
N VAL A 67 2.49 2.43 13.93
CA VAL A 67 3.20 2.14 15.20
C VAL A 67 4.54 2.89 15.24
N HIS A 68 5.28 2.83 14.14
CA HIS A 68 6.57 3.49 13.96
C HIS A 68 6.70 3.96 12.51
N ASP A 69 7.27 5.14 12.31
CA ASP A 69 7.53 5.73 11.00
C ASP A 69 9.02 6.03 10.88
N ASP A 70 9.72 5.17 10.13
CA ASP A 70 11.15 5.33 9.80
C ASP A 70 11.34 5.44 8.27
N GLY A 71 10.36 6.01 7.57
CA GLY A 71 10.37 6.13 6.12
C GLY A 71 9.52 5.07 5.42
N SER A 72 9.30 5.28 4.11
CA SER A 72 8.54 4.39 3.23
C SER A 72 7.13 4.06 3.73
N LEU A 73 6.51 4.99 4.47
CA LEU A 73 5.25 4.76 5.17
C LEU A 73 4.14 4.22 4.27
N LEU A 74 3.96 4.78 3.06
CA LEU A 74 2.90 4.34 2.14
C LEU A 74 3.13 2.90 1.66
N ALA A 75 4.38 2.52 1.38
CA ALA A 75 4.73 1.16 0.97
C ALA A 75 4.45 0.17 2.10
N CYS A 76 4.84 0.51 3.33
CA CYS A 76 4.54 -0.29 4.52
C CYS A 76 3.03 -0.47 4.71
N CYS A 77 2.24 0.61 4.60
CA CYS A 77 0.79 0.56 4.69
C CYS A 77 0.15 -0.37 3.64
N LEU A 78 0.60 -0.29 2.38
CA LEU A 78 0.12 -1.18 1.31
C LEU A 78 0.46 -2.65 1.63
N ASN A 79 1.66 -2.91 2.11
CA ASN A 79 2.10 -4.27 2.42
C ASN A 79 1.32 -4.85 3.62
N ALA A 80 1.13 -4.05 4.66
CA ALA A 80 0.30 -4.39 5.80
C ALA A 80 -1.16 -4.65 5.39
N ALA A 81 -1.72 -3.80 4.52
CA ALA A 81 -3.07 -3.97 4.00
C ALA A 81 -3.20 -5.28 3.21
N CYS A 82 -2.29 -5.58 2.29
CA CYS A 82 -2.33 -6.82 1.51
C CYS A 82 -2.28 -8.05 2.41
N MET A 83 -1.38 -8.06 3.40
CA MET A 83 -1.28 -9.16 4.36
C MET A 83 -2.52 -9.28 5.25
N ALA A 84 -3.13 -8.16 5.66
CA ALA A 84 -4.37 -8.16 6.44
C ALA A 84 -5.55 -8.73 5.63
N LEU A 85 -5.68 -8.35 4.35
CA LEU A 85 -6.70 -8.90 3.45
C LEU A 85 -6.50 -10.40 3.22
N MET A 86 -5.25 -10.83 3.11
CA MET A 86 -4.91 -12.25 2.97
C MET A 86 -5.23 -13.05 4.22
N ASP A 87 -4.90 -12.52 5.40
CA ASP A 87 -5.19 -13.17 6.68
C ASP A 87 -6.70 -13.22 6.97
N ALA A 88 -7.45 -12.19 6.52
CA ALA A 88 -8.91 -12.15 6.58
C ALA A 88 -9.59 -13.15 5.62
N GLY A 89 -8.83 -13.81 4.72
CA GLY A 89 -9.36 -14.80 3.79
C GLY A 89 -10.25 -14.20 2.70
N LEU A 90 -10.06 -12.92 2.37
CA LEU A 90 -10.87 -12.24 1.36
C LEU A 90 -10.50 -12.70 -0.06
N PRO A 91 -11.49 -12.86 -0.95
CA PRO A 91 -11.22 -13.23 -2.35
C PRO A 91 -10.54 -12.07 -3.07
N MET A 92 -9.23 -12.18 -3.26
CA MET A 92 -8.42 -11.25 -4.05
C MET A 92 -8.12 -11.85 -5.41
N SER A 93 -8.29 -11.06 -6.47
CA SER A 93 -7.91 -11.46 -7.83
C SER A 93 -6.40 -11.55 -8.00
N ARG A 94 -5.67 -10.69 -7.29
CA ARG A 94 -4.25 -10.41 -7.41
C ARG A 94 -3.72 -9.93 -6.06
N LEU A 95 -2.49 -10.29 -5.70
CA LEU A 95 -1.79 -9.68 -4.56
C LEU A 95 -1.06 -8.43 -5.03
N PHE A 96 -0.81 -7.51 -4.11
CA PHE A 96 -0.05 -6.29 -4.40
C PHE A 96 1.00 -6.04 -3.33
N CYS A 97 2.07 -5.35 -3.70
CA CYS A 97 3.04 -4.84 -2.75
C CYS A 97 3.42 -3.40 -3.06
N GLY A 98 3.66 -2.63 -2.01
CA GLY A 98 4.21 -1.29 -2.07
C GLY A 98 5.72 -1.32 -2.01
N VAL A 99 6.36 -0.56 -2.91
CA VAL A 99 7.80 -0.28 -2.88
C VAL A 99 8.00 1.22 -3.01
N THR A 100 8.78 1.82 -2.11
CA THR A 100 9.19 3.22 -2.21
C THR A 100 10.62 3.30 -2.72
N CYS A 101 10.85 4.20 -3.66
CA CYS A 101 12.16 4.56 -4.18
C CYS A 101 12.43 6.04 -3.87
N ALA A 102 13.60 6.32 -3.32
CA ALA A 102 14.15 7.68 -3.22
C ALA A 102 15.17 7.90 -4.34
N ILE A 103 15.18 9.12 -4.87
CA ILE A 103 16.23 9.61 -5.77
C ILE A 103 17.02 10.66 -5.00
N ASP A 104 18.32 10.43 -4.84
CA ASP A 104 19.20 11.41 -4.18
C ASP A 104 19.54 12.61 -5.07
N ALA A 105 20.37 13.53 -4.56
CA ALA A 105 20.81 14.70 -5.33
C ALA A 105 21.70 14.32 -6.52
N GLU A 106 22.43 13.21 -6.44
CA GLU A 106 23.33 12.70 -7.48
C GLU A 106 22.60 11.84 -8.55
N GLY A 107 21.31 11.56 -8.37
CA GLY A 107 20.51 10.74 -9.27
C GLY A 107 20.61 9.22 -9.03
N ARG A 108 21.14 8.78 -7.89
CA ARG A 108 21.12 7.37 -7.47
C ARG A 108 19.75 7.02 -6.88
N ILE A 109 19.27 5.84 -7.23
CA ILE A 109 17.98 5.32 -6.80
C ILE A 109 18.20 4.38 -5.61
N VAL A 110 17.54 4.68 -4.49
CA VAL A 110 17.55 3.87 -3.27
C VAL A 110 16.16 3.29 -3.05
N THR A 111 16.05 1.96 -2.98
CA THR A 111 14.82 1.25 -2.61
C THR A 111 14.67 1.18 -1.09
N ASP A 112 13.45 1.36 -0.60
CA ASP A 112 13.11 1.36 0.83
C ASP A 112 13.94 2.37 1.65
N PRO A 113 13.84 3.68 1.33
CA PRO A 113 14.57 4.73 2.03
C PRO A 113 14.14 4.85 3.51
N THR A 114 15.12 5.14 4.37
CA THR A 114 14.88 5.54 5.76
C THR A 114 14.35 6.98 5.86
N ALA A 115 13.80 7.37 7.00
CA ALA A 115 13.28 8.73 7.22
C ALA A 115 14.34 9.83 6.98
N GLN A 116 15.62 9.52 7.26
CA GLN A 116 16.74 10.42 6.96
C GLN A 116 16.97 10.54 5.46
N GLN A 117 17.02 9.41 4.76
CA GLN A 117 17.19 9.37 3.30
C GLN A 117 16.01 10.03 2.57
N GLU A 118 14.79 9.87 3.05
CA GLU A 118 13.61 10.55 2.50
C GLU A 118 13.76 12.08 2.56
N LYS A 119 14.31 12.61 3.65
CA LYS A 119 14.49 14.05 3.84
C LYS A 119 15.60 14.62 2.97
N GLU A 120 16.65 13.85 2.73
CA GLU A 120 17.79 14.24 1.88
C GLU A 120 17.51 14.02 0.39
N SER A 121 16.52 13.18 0.06
CA SER A 121 16.16 12.86 -1.32
C SER A 121 15.56 14.04 -2.08
N ARG A 122 15.88 14.12 -3.38
CA ARG A 122 15.29 15.08 -4.32
C ARG A 122 13.87 14.69 -4.71
N ALA A 123 13.60 13.38 -4.76
CA ALA A 123 12.30 12.85 -5.11
C ALA A 123 12.03 11.50 -4.42
N LEU A 124 10.75 11.26 -4.15
CA LEU A 124 10.21 10.03 -3.58
C LEU A 124 9.11 9.50 -4.48
N LEU A 125 9.21 8.24 -4.84
CA LEU A 125 8.24 7.55 -5.69
C LEU A 125 7.84 6.25 -5.02
N THR A 126 6.57 6.12 -4.63
CA THR A 126 6.01 4.88 -4.13
C THR A 126 5.14 4.24 -5.19
N PHE A 127 5.35 2.96 -5.45
CA PHE A 127 4.59 2.18 -6.41
C PHE A 127 3.90 1.01 -5.72
N ALA A 128 2.64 0.77 -6.05
CA ALA A 128 1.98 -0.50 -5.79
C ALA A 128 2.09 -1.38 -7.04
N ILE A 129 2.63 -2.58 -6.88
CA ILE A 129 2.89 -3.52 -7.98
C ILE A 129 2.05 -4.77 -7.78
N ASP A 130 1.47 -5.29 -8.85
CA ASP A 130 0.73 -6.55 -8.87
C ASP A 130 1.67 -7.77 -8.90
N SER A 131 1.30 -8.81 -8.16
CA SER A 131 1.95 -10.13 -8.14
C SER A 131 1.89 -10.94 -9.43
N LYS A 132 0.90 -10.71 -10.30
CA LYS A 132 0.66 -11.58 -11.47
C LYS A 132 1.35 -11.08 -12.73
N GLU A 133 1.24 -9.79 -13.03
CA GLU A 133 1.84 -9.18 -14.23
C GLU A 133 2.98 -8.21 -13.91
N HIS A 134 3.29 -7.98 -12.63
CA HIS A 134 4.25 -6.93 -12.20
C HIS A 134 3.90 -5.54 -12.73
N ASN A 135 2.62 -5.31 -13.01
CA ASN A 135 2.10 -4.02 -13.44
C ASN A 135 1.97 -3.06 -12.26
N VAL A 136 2.21 -1.78 -12.52
CA VAL A 136 2.00 -0.71 -11.54
C VAL A 136 0.50 -0.44 -11.42
N MET A 137 -0.07 -0.70 -10.25
CA MET A 137 -1.47 -0.42 -9.92
C MET A 137 -1.68 1.01 -9.43
N MET A 138 -0.73 1.53 -8.66
CA MET A 138 -0.78 2.88 -8.09
C MET A 138 0.63 3.45 -8.06
N SER A 139 0.76 4.75 -8.30
CA SER A 139 2.02 5.48 -8.15
C SER A 139 1.78 6.79 -7.42
N SER A 140 2.47 6.99 -6.30
CA SER A 140 2.50 8.26 -5.58
C SER A 140 3.89 8.84 -5.69
N THR A 141 4.02 10.01 -6.31
CA THR A 141 5.32 10.65 -6.56
C THR A 141 5.38 12.03 -5.94
N LYS A 142 6.53 12.38 -5.38
CA LYS A 142 6.82 13.69 -4.78
C LYS A 142 8.22 14.13 -5.15
N GLY A 143 8.39 15.43 -5.38
CA GLY A 143 9.69 16.01 -5.74
C GLY A 143 9.92 16.05 -7.25
N SER A 144 11.17 16.32 -7.64
CA SER A 144 11.54 16.57 -9.03
C SER A 144 12.33 15.41 -9.61
N PHE A 145 11.87 14.88 -10.75
CA PHE A 145 12.52 13.77 -11.44
C PHE A 145 12.24 13.80 -12.94
N SER A 146 13.13 13.19 -13.70
CA SER A 146 13.02 12.98 -15.13
C SER A 146 12.25 11.70 -15.44
N ILE A 147 11.72 11.62 -16.66
CA ILE A 147 11.01 10.43 -17.16
C ILE A 147 11.92 9.20 -17.13
N LYS A 148 13.22 9.36 -17.41
CA LYS A 148 14.20 8.27 -17.38
C LYS A 148 14.37 7.71 -15.97
N GLU A 149 14.49 8.58 -14.97
CA GLU A 149 14.60 8.16 -13.57
C GLU A 149 13.31 7.46 -13.11
N MET A 150 12.14 7.96 -13.51
CA MET A 150 10.86 7.30 -13.19
C MET A 150 10.80 5.87 -13.78
N GLN A 151 11.19 5.70 -15.05
CA GLN A 151 11.23 4.39 -15.69
C GLN A 151 12.21 3.43 -14.99
N GLN A 152 13.37 3.93 -14.58
CA GLN A 152 14.33 3.15 -13.80
C GLN A 152 13.76 2.76 -12.42
N CYS A 153 13.11 3.69 -11.72
CA CYS A 153 12.46 3.40 -10.43
C CYS A 153 11.36 2.34 -10.57
N ILE A 154 10.59 2.35 -11.65
CA ILE A 154 9.58 1.30 -11.91
C ILE A 154 10.26 -0.05 -12.10
N ALA A 155 11.29 -0.15 -12.95
CA ALA A 155 12.00 -1.41 -13.20
C ALA A 155 12.66 -1.96 -11.92
N VAL A 156 13.27 -1.08 -11.12
CA VAL A 156 13.86 -1.44 -9.82
C VAL A 156 12.77 -1.89 -8.84
N SER A 157 11.64 -1.20 -8.80
CA SER A 157 10.51 -1.56 -7.93
C SER A 157 9.90 -2.91 -8.34
N GLN A 158 9.78 -3.20 -9.63
CA GLN A 158 9.34 -4.49 -10.15
C GLN A 158 10.27 -5.62 -9.69
N THR A 159 11.58 -5.42 -9.80
CA THR A 159 12.57 -6.40 -9.32
C THR A 159 12.49 -6.57 -7.79
N ALA A 160 12.30 -5.49 -7.04
CA ALA A 160 12.15 -5.55 -5.59
C ALA A 160 10.84 -6.24 -5.16
N SER A 161 9.76 -6.05 -5.93
CA SER A 161 8.44 -6.63 -5.68
C SER A 161 8.49 -8.16 -5.62
N GLU A 162 9.30 -8.80 -6.47
CA GLU A 162 9.46 -10.26 -6.48
C GLU A 162 9.93 -10.80 -5.13
N ARG A 163 10.87 -10.11 -4.49
CA ARG A 163 11.37 -10.49 -3.16
C ARG A 163 10.30 -10.32 -2.08
N ILE A 164 9.49 -9.27 -2.18
CA ILE A 164 8.39 -9.02 -1.23
C ILE A 164 7.30 -10.09 -1.40
N PHE A 165 6.94 -10.44 -2.64
CA PHE A 165 5.96 -11.51 -2.90
C PHE A 165 6.47 -12.87 -2.44
N GLN A 166 7.77 -13.14 -2.59
CA GLN A 166 8.39 -14.34 -2.04
C GLN A 166 8.28 -14.34 -0.51
N PHE A 167 8.57 -13.21 0.14
CA PHE A 167 8.41 -13.04 1.57
C PHE A 167 6.95 -13.26 2.04
N TYR A 168 5.95 -12.80 1.30
CA TYR A 168 4.54 -13.07 1.60
C TYR A 168 4.26 -14.57 1.59
N ARG A 169 4.65 -15.26 0.52
CA ARG A 169 4.45 -16.72 0.39
C ARG A 169 5.11 -17.46 1.54
N ASP A 170 6.33 -17.10 1.90
CA ASP A 170 7.07 -17.76 2.98
C ASP A 170 6.47 -17.47 4.35
N SER A 171 6.00 -16.24 4.58
CA SER A 171 5.33 -15.85 5.83
C SER A 171 4.01 -16.59 6.03
N VAL A 172 3.22 -16.70 4.97
CA VAL A 172 1.93 -17.41 4.96
C VAL A 172 2.15 -18.89 5.18
N LYS A 173 3.09 -19.51 4.46
CA LYS A 173 3.47 -20.92 4.67
C LYS A 173 3.84 -21.18 6.12
N ARG A 174 4.72 -20.36 6.72
CA ARG A 174 5.14 -20.51 8.12
C ARG A 174 3.97 -20.46 9.11
N ARG A 175 2.96 -19.61 8.85
CA ARG A 175 1.76 -19.51 9.68
C ARG A 175 0.89 -20.76 9.59
N TYR A 176 0.66 -21.26 8.38
CA TYR A 176 -0.18 -22.46 8.17
C TYR A 176 0.52 -23.77 8.52
N SER A 177 1.85 -23.87 8.38
CA SER A 177 2.62 -25.07 8.77
C SER A 177 2.59 -25.37 10.28
N LYS A 178 2.17 -24.43 11.12
CA LYS A 178 1.98 -24.64 12.56
C LYS A 178 0.52 -24.95 12.94
N MET A 179 -0.40 -24.73 12.00
CA MET A 179 -1.85 -24.85 12.22
C MET A 179 -2.41 -26.17 11.66
N LEU A 180 -1.66 -26.84 10.79
CA LEU A 180 -1.86 -28.19 10.27
C LEU A 180 -0.96 -29.18 11.03
#